data_AF-A0A9P6RIT7-F1
#
_entry.id   AF-A0A9P6RIT7-F1
#
_cell.length_a   1.000
_cell.length_b   1.000
_cell.length_c   1.000
_cell.angle_alpha   90.00
_cell.angle_beta   90.00
_cell.angle_gamma   90.00
#
_symmetry.space_group_name_H-M   'P 1'
#
loop_
_entity.id
_entity.type
_entity.pdbx_description
1 polymer ?
#
loop_
_entity_poly.entity_id
_entity_poly.type
_entity_poly.pdbx_seq_one_letter_code
_entity_poly.pdbx_strand_id
1 'polypeptide(L)'
;MSRDRLNDYNNNTDTSVHTYPSNGVYGNSTNNQTPVELAPLRGDSLSQFFQETEVISTKIQQFQSSINEIDQLFTRNLNARADAEAAKLLEDKTRASNNLSTEIYDRLRALTESNRAVRTREEYDRRKLRTSTLSKQLKDAVSRFQTVQYQNGQKSKDNVARQYRIANPAATDEDVRRLVESDQGGAFSQQLLQQARGQQAMAALNSVQNRQRELHSLQESVIELAQLYKQLEQMISDQDVAFQEIEASVFRAENDIEKGHSEVGVALVHGYSARRLVGHSDWVTAIATSAESPDMILTSSRDKTIIVWNLVRDDEGNFGVPRKSLHGHNSAVQDVVISSDGQFALSASWDKTLRLWDLNTGLTTRRFVGHTNDVLSVSFSADNRQIVSGSRDKTIKLWNTLGECKFTIQEDGHTEWVSCVRFSPNPANPVIVSGGWDKVVKVWELTKCKLRSNHIGHTGYINTVTVSPDGSLCASGGRDGITMLWDLNEGKHLYSLEGKGDDIINALVFSPNRYWLCAATSSCIKIWDLESKSVVDELRPEFSNVGKKSNPPQAVSLAWSADGQTLFAGYSDSLIRVWSVGF
;
A
#
# COMPACT_ATOMS: atom_id res chain seq x y z
N MET A 1 -54.58 -31.36 -2.98
CA MET A 1 -54.91 -31.60 -1.56
C MET A 1 -53.63 -31.35 -0.78
N SER A 2 -53.43 -30.39 0.10
CA SER A 2 -54.18 -29.29 0.72
C SER A 2 -53.05 -28.49 1.40
N ARG A 3 -52.95 -27.15 1.29
CA ARG A 3 -53.48 -26.20 2.30
C ARG A 3 -53.18 -26.62 3.75
N ASP A 4 -52.81 -25.76 4.68
CA ASP A 4 -52.67 -24.31 4.73
C ASP A 4 -52.04 -24.01 6.10
N ARG A 5 -51.57 -22.77 6.21
CA ARG A 5 -51.32 -21.98 7.42
C ARG A 5 -52.25 -22.27 8.61
N LEU A 6 -51.70 -22.17 9.82
CA LEU A 6 -52.37 -21.58 11.00
C LEU A 6 -51.26 -20.93 11.85
N ASN A 7 -51.13 -19.60 11.82
CA ASN A 7 -51.90 -18.58 12.55
C ASN A 7 -51.35 -18.32 13.96
N ASP A 8 -50.68 -17.18 14.05
CA ASP A 8 -50.77 -16.17 15.10
C ASP A 8 -52.02 -16.26 16.00
N TYR A 9 -51.85 -15.99 17.31
CA TYR A 9 -52.32 -14.74 17.96
C TYR A 9 -52.32 -14.88 19.49
N ASN A 10 -51.68 -13.89 20.14
CA ASN A 10 -52.11 -13.16 21.33
C ASN A 10 -52.29 -13.80 22.73
N ASN A 11 -51.56 -13.14 23.64
CA ASN A 11 -52.05 -12.38 24.80
C ASN A 11 -52.12 -13.02 26.19
N ASN A 12 -51.48 -12.25 27.08
CA ASN A 12 -51.88 -11.85 28.43
C ASN A 12 -51.78 -12.86 29.57
N THR A 13 -51.05 -12.42 30.59
CA THR A 13 -51.47 -12.18 32.00
C THR A 13 -50.29 -12.54 32.91
N ASP A 14 -49.62 -11.55 33.50
CA ASP A 14 -49.94 -10.81 34.74
C ASP A 14 -49.54 -11.56 36.02
N THR A 15 -49.19 -10.75 37.02
CA THR A 15 -48.80 -11.05 38.43
C THR A 15 -47.33 -11.44 38.66
N SER A 16 -46.59 -10.98 39.67
CA SER A 16 -46.59 -9.81 40.57
C SER A 16 -45.42 -10.05 41.56
N VAL A 17 -44.49 -9.10 41.69
CA VAL A 17 -44.16 -8.37 42.95
C VAL A 17 -43.32 -9.14 43.97
N HIS A 18 -42.09 -8.66 44.19
CA HIS A 18 -41.64 -8.26 45.53
C HIS A 18 -40.63 -7.11 45.47
N THR A 19 -41.05 -6.01 46.09
CA THR A 19 -40.43 -4.70 46.32
C THR A 19 -39.58 -4.67 47.59
N TYR A 20 -38.30 -4.23 47.47
CA TYR A 20 -37.63 -3.09 48.17
C TYR A 20 -37.53 -3.03 49.73
N PRO A 21 -36.79 -2.06 50.37
CA PRO A 21 -35.61 -1.24 49.98
C PRO A 21 -34.57 -0.95 51.13
N SER A 22 -33.59 -0.08 50.83
CA SER A 22 -32.99 1.01 51.68
C SER A 22 -31.88 0.62 52.68
N ASN A 23 -30.86 1.43 53.02
CA ASN A 23 -30.41 2.80 52.69
C ASN A 23 -28.96 2.95 53.23
N GLY A 24 -28.15 3.85 52.65
CA GLY A 24 -26.87 4.28 53.26
C GLY A 24 -26.13 5.33 52.43
N VAL A 25 -26.02 6.54 52.98
CA VAL A 25 -25.68 7.81 52.30
C VAL A 25 -24.20 8.19 52.52
N TYR A 26 -23.68 9.02 51.61
CA TYR A 26 -22.63 10.06 51.72
C TYR A 26 -21.28 9.84 51.01
N GLY A 27 -21.06 10.70 50.01
CA GLY A 27 -19.83 11.49 49.87
C GLY A 27 -18.89 11.06 48.76
N ASN A 28 -18.91 11.78 47.63
CA ASN A 28 -17.66 12.09 46.94
C ASN A 28 -17.80 13.37 46.10
N SER A 29 -17.13 14.41 46.58
CA SER A 29 -16.72 15.56 45.79
C SER A 29 -15.49 15.21 44.96
N THR A 30 -15.42 15.83 43.78
CA THR A 30 -14.28 16.01 42.85
C THR A 30 -14.20 15.08 41.64
N ASN A 31 -14.28 15.74 40.49
CA ASN A 31 -13.86 15.36 39.13
C ASN A 31 -14.55 14.16 38.47
N ASN A 32 -15.59 14.45 37.69
CA ASN A 32 -16.00 13.60 36.56
C ASN A 32 -16.25 14.47 35.32
N GLN A 33 -15.19 14.68 34.53
CA GLN A 33 -15.32 14.68 33.08
C GLN A 33 -15.68 13.24 32.70
N THR A 34 -16.94 12.97 32.37
CA THR A 34 -17.30 11.72 31.72
C THR A 34 -16.99 11.86 30.23
N PRO A 35 -16.06 11.06 29.65
CA PRO A 35 -16.02 10.89 28.21
C PRO A 35 -17.34 10.24 27.81
N VAL A 36 -18.03 10.81 26.83
CA VAL A 36 -19.18 10.15 26.20
C VAL A 36 -18.64 8.85 25.59
N GLU A 37 -19.03 7.71 26.15
CA GLU A 37 -18.63 6.39 25.71
C GLU A 37 -19.28 6.10 24.35
N LEU A 38 -18.63 6.56 23.27
CA LEU A 38 -18.96 6.19 21.90
C LEU A 38 -18.45 4.76 21.68
N ALA A 39 -19.38 3.83 21.50
CA ALA A 39 -19.06 2.44 21.15
C ALA A 39 -18.18 2.43 19.88
N PRO A 40 -17.07 1.68 19.87
CA PRO A 40 -16.23 1.58 18.68
C PRO A 40 -17.02 0.87 17.59
N LEU A 41 -17.25 1.57 16.46
CA LEU A 41 -17.80 0.97 15.23
C LEU A 41 -16.76 0.02 14.63
N ARG A 42 -16.59 -1.14 15.27
CA ARG A 42 -15.63 -2.16 14.88
C ARG A 42 -16.34 -3.18 14.00
N GLY A 43 -16.48 -2.80 12.73
CA GLY A 43 -17.02 -3.61 11.64
C GLY A 43 -18.52 -3.78 11.70
N ASP A 44 -19.27 -3.17 10.76
CA ASP A 44 -20.54 -3.71 10.26
C ASP A 44 -21.19 -2.84 9.16
N SER A 45 -22.12 -3.50 8.44
CA SER A 45 -22.87 -3.15 7.21
C SER A 45 -23.21 -1.67 6.87
N LEU A 46 -23.34 -1.38 5.56
CA LEU A 46 -23.88 -0.13 4.97
C LEU A 46 -25.10 0.44 5.70
N SER A 47 -25.94 -0.43 6.24
CA SER A 47 -27.16 -0.10 6.99
C SER A 47 -26.89 0.75 8.24
N GLN A 48 -25.86 0.39 9.01
CA GLN A 48 -25.47 1.12 10.22
C GLN A 48 -24.90 2.49 9.88
N PHE A 49 -24.11 2.57 8.80
CA PHE A 49 -23.62 3.85 8.28
C PHE A 49 -24.78 4.78 7.90
N PHE A 50 -25.81 4.26 7.22
CA PHE A 50 -26.97 5.09 6.85
C PHE A 50 -27.77 5.57 8.06
N GLN A 51 -27.98 4.73 9.07
CA GLN A 51 -28.62 5.14 10.32
C GLN A 51 -27.85 6.27 11.00
N GLU A 52 -26.52 6.16 11.10
CA GLU A 52 -25.70 7.20 11.73
C GLU A 52 -25.72 8.52 10.94
N THR A 53 -25.77 8.48 9.60
CA THR A 53 -25.91 9.70 8.80
C THR A 53 -27.25 10.42 8.98
N GLU A 54 -28.34 9.69 9.26
CA GLU A 54 -29.64 10.31 9.56
C GLU A 54 -29.66 10.93 10.96
N VAL A 55 -29.01 10.30 11.94
CA VAL A 55 -28.82 10.86 13.28
C VAL A 55 -28.02 12.16 13.22
N ILE A 56 -26.97 12.24 12.39
CA ILE A 56 -26.20 13.48 12.23
C ILE A 56 -27.03 14.57 11.53
N SER A 57 -27.78 14.22 10.48
CA SER A 57 -28.66 15.16 9.77
C SER A 57 -29.71 15.79 10.70
N THR A 58 -30.36 14.97 11.53
CA THR A 58 -31.36 15.45 12.50
C THR A 58 -30.72 16.36 13.56
N LYS A 59 -29.50 16.06 14.02
CA LYS A 59 -28.76 16.94 14.94
C LYS A 59 -28.33 18.25 14.30
N ILE A 60 -27.94 18.26 13.02
CA ILE A 60 -27.66 19.50 12.28
C ILE A 60 -28.94 20.37 12.17
N GLN A 61 -30.11 19.77 11.95
CA GLN A 61 -31.38 20.50 11.95
C GLN A 61 -31.72 21.07 13.33
N GLN A 62 -31.49 20.31 14.41
CA GLN A 62 -31.64 20.80 15.78
C GLN A 62 -30.69 21.98 16.08
N PHE A 63 -29.46 21.91 15.60
CA PHE A 63 -28.48 22.99 15.71
C PHE A 63 -28.96 24.25 14.96
N GLN A 64 -29.47 24.11 13.73
CA GLN A 64 -30.05 25.23 12.98
C GLN A 64 -31.27 25.86 13.67
N SER A 65 -32.14 25.05 14.28
CA SER A 65 -33.27 25.57 15.06
C SER A 65 -32.80 26.33 16.30
N SER A 66 -31.81 25.79 17.01
CA SER A 66 -31.19 26.43 18.17
C SER A 66 -30.60 27.80 17.83
N ILE A 67 -29.94 27.93 16.67
CA ILE A 67 -29.42 29.22 16.18
C ILE A 67 -30.53 30.26 15.99
N ASN A 68 -31.66 29.87 15.38
CA ASN A 68 -32.78 30.77 15.15
C ASN A 68 -33.45 31.20 16.48
N GLU A 69 -33.54 30.29 17.44
CA GLU A 69 -34.06 30.61 18.77
C GLU A 69 -33.14 31.55 19.55
N ILE A 70 -31.82 31.38 19.44
CA ILE A 70 -30.82 32.29 20.03
C ILE A 70 -30.98 33.69 19.44
N ASP A 71 -31.14 33.83 18.12
CA ASP A 71 -31.35 35.13 17.47
C ASP A 71 -32.66 35.82 17.89
N GLN A 72 -33.74 35.05 18.03
CA GLN A 72 -35.03 35.56 18.51
C GLN A 72 -34.97 36.01 19.98
N LEU A 73 -34.32 35.23 20.84
CA LEU A 73 -34.14 35.58 22.26
C LEU A 73 -33.23 36.80 22.41
N PHE A 74 -32.17 36.90 21.60
CA PHE A 74 -31.30 38.06 21.57
C PHE A 74 -32.08 39.33 21.16
N THR A 75 -32.89 39.24 20.11
CA THR A 75 -33.72 40.35 19.63
C THR A 75 -34.80 40.77 20.65
N ARG A 76 -35.39 39.82 21.39
CA ARG A 76 -36.32 40.14 22.50
C ARG A 76 -35.61 40.80 23.67
N ASN A 77 -34.44 40.30 24.08
CA ASN A 77 -33.62 40.88 25.15
C ASN A 77 -33.09 42.28 24.81
N LEU A 78 -32.88 42.60 23.53
CA LEU A 78 -32.52 43.95 23.09
C LEU A 78 -33.67 44.96 23.27
N ASN A 79 -34.93 44.51 23.26
CA ASN A 79 -36.12 45.38 23.28
C ASN A 79 -36.76 45.53 24.68
N ALA A 80 -36.51 44.61 25.61
CA ALA A 80 -37.03 44.66 26.98
C ALA A 80 -36.00 45.19 28.00
N ARG A 81 -36.46 45.77 29.12
CA ARG A 81 -35.58 46.01 30.28
C ARG A 81 -35.02 44.65 30.71
N ALA A 82 -33.70 44.58 30.89
CA ALA A 82 -32.96 43.33 31.08
C ALA A 82 -33.52 42.48 32.23
N ASP A 83 -34.28 41.43 31.92
CA ASP A 83 -34.65 40.40 32.89
C ASP A 83 -33.47 39.43 33.02
N ALA A 84 -32.93 39.29 34.23
CA ALA A 84 -31.80 38.39 34.52
C ALA A 84 -32.08 36.93 34.12
N GLU A 85 -33.35 36.52 34.15
CA GLU A 85 -33.80 35.19 33.72
C GLU A 85 -33.65 34.98 32.22
N ALA A 86 -33.90 36.01 31.40
CA ALA A 86 -33.81 35.92 29.95
C ALA A 86 -32.34 35.91 29.46
N ALA A 87 -31.42 36.51 30.22
CA ALA A 87 -29.98 36.44 29.97
C ALA A 87 -29.42 35.05 30.31
N LYS A 88 -29.81 34.50 31.47
CA LYS A 88 -29.43 33.14 31.86
C LYS A 88 -29.96 32.08 30.87
N LEU A 89 -31.18 32.24 30.39
CA LEU A 89 -31.76 31.36 29.36
C LEU A 89 -30.99 31.43 28.02
N LEU A 90 -30.47 32.60 27.65
CA LEU A 90 -29.64 32.77 26.46
C LEU A 90 -28.28 32.08 26.61
N GLU A 91 -27.65 32.20 27.78
CA GLU A 91 -26.38 31.54 28.12
C GLU A 91 -26.54 30.01 28.11
N ASP A 92 -27.59 29.49 28.76
CA ASP A 92 -27.88 28.05 28.83
C ASP A 92 -28.14 27.47 27.42
N LYS A 93 -28.91 28.17 26.57
CA LYS A 93 -29.15 27.74 25.19
C LYS A 93 -27.90 27.81 24.32
N THR A 94 -27.05 28.80 24.53
CA THR A 94 -25.77 28.93 23.82
C THR A 94 -24.84 27.78 24.18
N ARG A 95 -24.75 27.44 25.47
CA ARG A 95 -23.95 26.32 25.96
C ARG A 95 -24.46 24.98 25.42
N ALA A 96 -25.78 24.80 25.37
CA ALA A 96 -26.38 23.63 24.76
C ALA A 96 -26.08 23.52 23.25
N SER A 97 -26.09 24.65 22.53
CA SER A 97 -25.74 24.72 21.10
C SER A 97 -24.28 24.35 20.85
N ASN A 98 -23.36 24.85 21.69
CA ASN A 98 -21.93 24.51 21.61
C ASN A 98 -21.69 23.01 21.87
N ASN A 99 -22.31 22.44 22.90
CA ASN A 99 -22.21 21.02 23.20
C ASN A 99 -22.71 20.16 22.04
N LEU A 100 -23.84 20.53 21.42
CA LEU A 100 -24.39 19.87 20.24
C LEU A 100 -23.44 19.94 19.04
N SER A 101 -22.73 21.05 18.88
CA SER A 101 -21.74 21.23 17.80
C SER A 101 -20.53 20.31 17.96
N THR A 102 -19.95 20.22 19.16
CA THR A 102 -18.89 19.24 19.48
C THR A 102 -19.34 17.80 19.24
N GLU A 103 -20.59 17.47 19.62
CA GLU A 103 -21.10 16.12 19.42
C GLU A 103 -21.28 15.77 17.92
N ILE A 104 -21.73 16.74 17.10
CA ILE A 104 -21.81 16.59 15.65
C ILE A 104 -20.42 16.37 15.05
N TYR A 105 -19.41 17.10 15.53
CA TYR A 105 -18.03 16.97 15.08
C TYR A 105 -17.43 15.59 15.38
N ASP A 106 -17.54 15.11 16.62
CA ASP A 106 -16.99 13.82 17.02
C ASP A 106 -17.62 12.65 16.23
N ARG A 107 -18.93 12.73 15.97
CA ARG A 107 -19.63 11.74 15.15
C ARG A 107 -19.21 11.79 13.67
N LEU A 108 -19.02 12.98 13.10
CA LEU A 108 -18.52 13.12 11.73
C LEU A 108 -17.09 12.60 11.59
N ARG A 109 -16.24 12.82 12.60
CA ARG A 109 -14.88 12.28 12.64
C ARG A 109 -14.89 10.75 12.66
N ALA A 110 -15.71 10.14 13.52
CA ALA A 110 -15.87 8.69 13.58
C ALA A 110 -16.36 8.09 12.24
N LEU A 111 -17.29 8.77 11.54
CA LEU A 111 -17.71 8.36 10.20
C LEU A 111 -16.59 8.47 9.15
N THR A 112 -15.75 9.49 9.25
CA THR A 112 -14.63 9.72 8.32
C THR A 112 -13.54 8.65 8.51
N GLU A 113 -13.28 8.27 9.76
CA GLU A 113 -12.37 7.16 10.10
C GLU A 113 -12.93 5.81 9.65
N SER A 114 -14.25 5.59 9.80
CA SER A 114 -14.94 4.39 9.29
C SER A 114 -14.87 4.28 7.76
N ASN A 115 -14.97 5.40 7.04
CA ASN A 115 -14.83 5.42 5.57
C ASN A 115 -13.46 4.94 5.07
N ARG A 116 -12.39 5.01 5.89
CA ARG A 116 -11.06 4.48 5.52
C ARG A 116 -11.04 2.95 5.34
N ALA A 117 -12.04 2.23 5.87
CA ALA A 117 -12.09 0.78 5.84
C ALA A 117 -12.90 0.17 4.68
N VAL A 118 -13.49 1.01 3.81
CA VAL A 118 -14.39 0.57 2.71
C VAL A 118 -13.59 0.05 1.51
N ARG A 119 -14.01 -1.11 0.96
CA ARG A 119 -13.28 -1.85 -0.09
C ARG A 119 -13.90 -1.77 -1.50
N THR A 120 -15.09 -1.18 -1.69
CA THR A 120 -15.82 -1.16 -2.96
C THR A 120 -16.20 0.25 -3.43
N ARG A 121 -16.06 0.52 -4.74
CA ARG A 121 -16.21 1.85 -5.38
C ARG A 121 -17.61 2.45 -5.24
N GLU A 122 -18.64 1.66 -5.49
CA GLU A 122 -20.04 2.14 -5.37
C GLU A 122 -20.43 2.49 -3.93
N GLU A 123 -19.86 1.79 -2.94
CA GLU A 123 -20.08 2.12 -1.54
C GLU A 123 -19.32 3.38 -1.15
N TYR A 124 -18.08 3.54 -1.61
CA TYR A 124 -17.29 4.74 -1.36
C TYR A 124 -17.96 5.99 -1.96
N ASP A 125 -18.41 5.95 -3.21
CA ASP A 125 -19.04 7.11 -3.86
C ASP A 125 -20.38 7.49 -3.21
N ARG A 126 -21.20 6.49 -2.83
CA ARG A 126 -22.46 6.75 -2.09
C ARG A 126 -22.20 7.31 -0.69
N ARG A 127 -21.16 6.85 0.01
CA ARG A 127 -20.78 7.35 1.34
C ARG A 127 -20.11 8.74 1.26
N LYS A 128 -19.31 9.00 0.24
CA LYS A 128 -18.64 10.29 -0.03
C LYS A 128 -19.64 11.39 -0.38
N LEU A 129 -20.60 11.11 -1.26
CA LEU A 129 -21.63 12.09 -1.63
C LEU A 129 -22.42 12.56 -0.40
N ARG A 130 -22.77 11.62 0.50
CA ARG A 130 -23.56 11.91 1.69
C ARG A 130 -22.76 12.62 2.79
N THR A 131 -21.49 12.24 3.00
CA THR A 131 -20.59 12.96 3.93
C THR A 131 -20.24 14.36 3.44
N SER A 132 -20.05 14.55 2.13
CA SER A 132 -19.89 15.88 1.51
C SER A 132 -21.14 16.74 1.65
N THR A 133 -22.33 16.14 1.49
CA THR A 133 -23.61 16.85 1.69
C THR A 133 -23.79 17.30 3.14
N LEU A 134 -23.48 16.43 4.12
CA LEU A 134 -23.51 16.76 5.54
C LEU A 134 -22.48 17.83 5.91
N SER A 135 -21.25 17.75 5.38
CA SER A 135 -20.22 18.77 5.55
C SER A 135 -20.66 20.13 5.00
N LYS A 136 -21.31 20.15 3.83
CA LYS A 136 -21.88 21.37 3.24
C LYS A 136 -23.00 21.96 4.09
N GLN A 137 -23.92 21.12 4.58
CA GLN A 137 -24.99 21.57 5.48
C GLN A 137 -24.45 22.14 6.79
N LEU A 138 -23.39 21.54 7.34
CA LEU A 138 -22.70 22.05 8.51
C LEU A 138 -21.99 23.39 8.21
N LYS A 139 -21.32 23.52 7.06
CA LYS A 139 -20.69 24.77 6.60
C LYS A 139 -21.70 25.91 6.52
N ASP A 140 -22.86 25.64 5.92
CA ASP A 140 -23.94 26.63 5.80
C ASP A 140 -24.51 27.00 7.18
N ALA A 141 -24.63 26.04 8.10
CA ALA A 141 -25.07 26.30 9.47
C ALA A 141 -24.06 27.14 10.26
N VAL A 142 -22.77 26.83 10.17
CA VAL A 142 -21.69 27.59 10.84
C VAL A 142 -21.56 29.00 10.27
N SER A 143 -21.66 29.15 8.94
CA SER A 143 -21.65 30.47 8.28
C SER A 143 -22.84 31.33 8.69
N ARG A 144 -24.04 30.73 8.77
CA ARG A 144 -25.22 31.42 9.32
C ARG A 144 -25.01 31.81 10.78
N PHE A 145 -24.43 30.94 11.60
CA PHE A 145 -24.14 31.24 13.00
C PHE A 145 -23.16 32.41 13.13
N GLN A 146 -22.07 32.43 12.35
CA GLN A 146 -21.13 33.55 12.30
C GLN A 146 -21.81 34.86 11.88
N THR A 147 -22.70 34.80 10.89
CA THR A 147 -23.45 35.98 10.42
C THR A 147 -24.39 36.50 11.50
N VAL A 148 -25.12 35.62 12.17
CA VAL A 148 -26.01 35.96 13.29
C VAL A 148 -25.22 36.55 14.45
N GLN A 149 -24.06 35.99 14.79
CA GLN A 149 -23.17 36.54 15.83
C GLN A 149 -22.66 37.93 15.48
N TYR A 150 -22.23 38.13 14.23
CA TYR A 150 -21.78 39.45 13.77
C TYR A 150 -22.91 40.49 13.83
N GLN A 151 -24.10 40.13 13.35
CA GLN A 151 -25.29 40.99 13.44
C GLN A 151 -25.69 41.28 14.88
N ASN A 152 -25.61 40.29 15.77
CA ASN A 152 -25.92 40.44 17.19
C ASN A 152 -24.87 41.30 17.92
N GLY A 153 -23.59 41.17 17.57
CA GLY A 153 -22.53 42.07 18.02
C GLY A 153 -22.78 43.52 17.58
N GLN A 154 -23.18 43.75 16.32
CA GLN A 154 -23.54 45.08 15.83
C GLN A 154 -24.78 45.65 16.52
N LYS A 155 -25.88 44.88 16.63
CA LYS A 155 -27.10 45.28 17.35
C LYS A 155 -26.82 45.61 18.83
N SER A 156 -25.92 44.87 19.47
CA SER A 156 -25.46 45.13 20.83
C SER A 156 -24.72 46.47 20.92
N LYS A 157 -23.75 46.70 20.03
CA LYS A 157 -23.01 47.97 19.92
C LYS A 157 -23.95 49.17 19.70
N ASP A 158 -24.95 49.02 18.83
CA ASP A 158 -25.96 50.04 18.57
C ASP A 158 -26.86 50.32 19.78
N ASN A 159 -27.25 49.28 20.53
CA ASN A 159 -28.06 49.44 21.74
C ASN A 159 -27.26 50.08 22.89
N VAL A 160 -25.97 49.75 23.03
CA VAL A 160 -25.05 50.42 23.97
C VAL A 160 -24.93 51.90 23.62
N ALA A 161 -24.73 52.23 22.34
CA ALA A 161 -24.69 53.61 21.86
C ALA A 161 -25.99 54.36 22.15
N ARG A 162 -27.15 53.73 21.96
CA ARG A 162 -28.47 54.30 22.28
C ARG A 162 -28.64 54.54 23.79
N GLN A 163 -28.33 53.57 24.64
CA GLN A 163 -28.47 53.74 26.09
C GLN A 163 -27.51 54.79 26.65
N TYR A 164 -26.29 54.88 26.11
CA TYR A 164 -25.34 55.92 26.49
C TYR A 164 -25.84 57.32 26.11
N ARG A 165 -26.40 57.50 24.90
CA ARG A 165 -27.02 58.77 24.48
C ARG A 165 -28.21 59.17 25.35
N ILE A 166 -29.01 58.20 25.81
CA ILE A 166 -30.15 58.45 26.71
C ILE A 166 -29.66 58.85 28.12
N ALA A 167 -28.62 58.20 28.62
CA ALA A 167 -28.04 58.50 29.94
C ALA A 167 -27.24 59.81 29.96
N ASN A 168 -26.72 60.26 28.82
CA ASN A 168 -25.86 61.44 28.71
C ASN A 168 -26.27 62.33 27.51
N PRO A 169 -27.24 63.23 27.67
CA PRO A 169 -27.79 64.04 26.58
C PRO A 169 -26.80 65.04 25.95
N ALA A 170 -25.64 65.27 26.58
CA ALA A 170 -24.61 66.22 26.14
C ALA A 170 -23.41 65.56 25.43
N ALA A 171 -23.42 64.24 25.22
CA ALA A 171 -22.30 63.51 24.61
C ALA A 171 -22.18 63.78 23.09
N THR A 172 -20.96 63.94 22.59
CA THR A 172 -20.72 64.12 21.15
C THR A 172 -20.68 62.78 20.41
N ASP A 173 -20.96 62.79 19.10
CA ASP A 173 -20.93 61.55 18.28
C ASP A 173 -19.54 60.89 18.23
N GLU A 174 -18.47 61.65 18.48
CA GLU A 174 -17.11 61.11 18.57
C GLU A 174 -16.87 60.35 19.89
N ASP A 175 -17.47 60.80 20.99
CA ASP A 175 -17.41 60.10 22.29
C ASP A 175 -18.14 58.76 22.24
N VAL A 176 -19.28 58.70 21.52
CA VAL A 176 -20.05 57.47 21.30
C VAL A 176 -19.27 56.48 20.43
N ARG A 177 -18.59 56.96 19.37
CA ARG A 177 -17.76 56.10 18.51
C ARG A 177 -16.58 55.50 19.26
N ARG A 178 -15.84 56.30 20.03
CA ARG A 178 -14.69 55.81 20.82
C ARG A 178 -15.08 54.78 21.87
N LEU A 179 -16.29 54.88 22.43
CA LEU A 179 -16.82 53.93 23.42
C LEU A 179 -17.25 52.58 22.80
N VAL A 180 -17.67 52.60 21.52
CA VAL A 180 -18.14 51.42 20.78
C VAL A 180 -16.99 50.71 20.03
N GLU A 181 -15.93 51.43 19.67
CA GLU A 181 -14.79 50.94 18.89
C GLU A 181 -13.59 50.47 19.73
N SER A 182 -13.49 50.84 21.01
CA SER A 182 -12.39 50.36 21.84
C SER A 182 -12.57 48.89 22.23
N ASP A 183 -11.83 47.97 21.60
CA ASP A 183 -11.68 46.59 22.07
C ASP A 183 -11.02 46.49 23.47
N GLN A 184 -10.52 47.61 24.00
CA GLN A 184 -10.07 47.79 25.38
C GLN A 184 -11.02 48.72 26.17
N GLY A 185 -12.27 48.31 26.34
CA GLY A 185 -13.31 49.05 27.09
C GLY A 185 -13.13 49.10 28.62
N GLY A 186 -11.89 49.15 29.12
CA GLY A 186 -11.60 49.14 30.57
C GLY A 186 -11.23 50.51 31.16
N ALA A 187 -10.30 51.24 30.52
CA ALA A 187 -9.64 52.38 31.17
C ALA A 187 -10.29 53.74 30.85
N PHE A 188 -10.67 53.97 29.59
CA PHE A 188 -11.28 55.24 29.16
C PHE A 188 -12.75 55.35 29.60
N SER A 189 -13.46 54.22 29.64
CA SER A 189 -14.83 54.10 30.19
C SER A 189 -14.87 54.49 31.67
N GLN A 190 -13.88 54.06 32.47
CA GLN A 190 -13.76 54.45 33.88
C GLN A 190 -13.50 55.95 34.10
N GLN A 191 -12.80 56.60 33.17
CA GLN A 191 -12.41 58.01 33.30
C GLN A 191 -13.57 58.97 32.99
N LEU A 192 -14.41 58.63 31.99
CA LEU A 192 -15.71 59.30 31.75
C LEU A 192 -16.74 59.00 32.85
N LEU A 193 -16.61 57.85 33.55
CA LEU A 193 -17.48 57.43 34.66
C LEU A 193 -17.33 58.28 35.92
N GLN A 194 -16.15 58.85 36.17
CA GLN A 194 -15.97 59.74 37.33
C GLN A 194 -16.76 61.05 37.19
N GLN A 195 -17.14 61.40 35.96
CA GLN A 195 -17.88 62.62 35.66
C GLN A 195 -19.41 62.43 35.59
N ALA A 196 -19.92 61.20 35.37
CA ALA A 196 -21.36 60.94 35.26
C ALA A 196 -21.98 60.47 36.59
N ARG A 197 -22.69 61.37 37.28
CA ARG A 197 -23.43 61.06 38.53
C ARG A 197 -24.64 60.15 38.26
N GLY A 198 -24.63 58.92 38.78
CA GLY A 198 -25.86 58.14 38.99
C GLY A 198 -25.69 56.62 39.13
N GLN A 199 -26.30 56.02 40.16
CA GLN A 199 -26.36 54.57 40.37
C GLN A 199 -26.97 53.81 39.17
N GLN A 200 -27.83 54.44 38.39
CA GLN A 200 -28.43 53.87 37.18
C GLN A 200 -27.41 53.71 36.02
N ALA A 201 -26.43 54.61 35.90
CA ALA A 201 -25.39 54.51 34.87
C ALA A 201 -24.41 53.36 35.16
N MET A 202 -24.09 53.14 36.44
CA MET A 202 -23.26 52.00 36.89
C MET A 202 -23.96 50.65 36.69
N ALA A 203 -25.27 50.55 36.97
CA ALA A 203 -26.04 49.32 36.71
C ALA A 203 -26.16 49.01 35.22
N ALA A 204 -26.39 50.04 34.39
CA ALA A 204 -26.39 49.90 32.92
C ALA A 204 -25.01 49.44 32.41
N LEU A 205 -23.92 50.02 32.92
CA LEU A 205 -22.56 49.64 32.53
C LEU A 205 -22.21 48.19 32.91
N ASN A 206 -22.55 47.74 34.12
CA ASN A 206 -22.32 46.36 34.53
C ASN A 206 -23.11 45.38 33.65
N SER A 207 -24.33 45.73 33.25
CA SER A 207 -25.11 44.94 32.28
C SER A 207 -24.45 44.91 30.90
N VAL A 208 -23.80 46.01 30.47
CA VAL A 208 -23.09 46.11 29.21
C VAL A 208 -21.78 45.32 29.22
N GLN A 209 -21.01 45.37 30.31
CA GLN A 209 -19.77 44.62 30.48
C GLN A 209 -20.03 43.10 30.56
N ASN A 210 -21.09 42.68 31.24
CA ASN A 210 -21.48 41.26 31.26
C ASN A 210 -21.88 40.77 29.85
N ARG A 211 -22.67 41.57 29.11
CA ARG A 211 -23.03 41.26 27.71
C ARG A 211 -21.82 41.23 26.77
N GLN A 212 -20.81 42.07 26.99
CA GLN A 212 -19.55 42.03 26.23
C GLN A 212 -18.73 40.78 26.53
N ARG A 213 -18.68 40.32 27.79
CA ARG A 213 -18.02 39.06 28.17
C ARG A 213 -18.73 37.85 27.58
N GLU A 214 -20.06 37.83 27.59
CA GLU A 214 -20.88 36.80 26.93
C GLU A 214 -20.61 36.76 25.42
N LEU A 215 -20.56 37.92 24.75
CA LEU A 215 -20.20 38.03 23.33
C LEU A 215 -18.77 37.56 23.03
N HIS A 216 -17.81 37.83 23.92
CA HIS A 216 -16.42 37.39 23.76
C HIS A 216 -16.29 35.86 23.89
N SER A 217 -16.96 35.26 24.89
CA SER A 217 -17.01 33.80 25.05
C SER A 217 -17.69 33.10 23.87
N LEU A 218 -18.75 33.72 23.33
CA LEU A 218 -19.38 33.31 22.07
C LEU A 218 -18.40 33.36 20.90
N GLN A 219 -17.61 34.44 20.77
CA GLN A 219 -16.59 34.61 19.73
C GLN A 219 -15.50 33.53 19.79
N GLU A 220 -15.00 33.21 20.97
CA GLU A 220 -13.99 32.16 21.17
C GLU A 220 -14.52 30.79 20.73
N SER A 221 -15.75 30.44 21.15
CA SER A 221 -16.37 29.16 20.75
C SER A 221 -16.59 29.03 19.23
N VAL A 222 -16.89 30.14 18.54
CA VAL A 222 -17.05 30.18 17.07
C VAL A 222 -15.71 29.99 16.35
N ILE A 223 -14.62 30.54 16.90
CA ILE A 223 -13.28 30.38 16.35
C ILE A 223 -12.82 28.93 16.48
N GLU A 224 -13.07 28.28 17.62
CA GLU A 224 -12.78 26.86 17.83
C GLU A 224 -13.54 25.98 16.83
N LEU A 225 -14.84 26.24 16.61
CA LEU A 225 -15.64 25.52 15.62
C LEU A 225 -15.14 25.71 14.18
N ALA A 226 -14.71 26.92 13.82
CA ALA A 226 -14.14 27.19 12.49
C ALA A 226 -12.79 26.49 12.28
N GLN A 227 -11.97 26.38 13.33
CA GLN A 227 -10.71 25.64 13.29
C GLN A 227 -10.94 24.13 13.13
N LEU A 228 -11.88 23.57 13.88
CA LEU A 228 -12.26 22.16 13.78
C LEU A 228 -12.82 21.82 12.39
N TYR A 229 -13.65 22.69 11.81
CA TYR A 229 -14.16 22.52 10.44
C TYR A 229 -13.02 22.51 9.40
N LYS A 230 -12.04 23.41 9.54
CA LYS A 230 -10.89 23.49 8.62
C LYS A 230 -10.02 22.23 8.69
N GLN A 231 -9.84 21.64 9.87
CA GLN A 231 -9.16 20.35 10.04
C GLN A 231 -9.92 19.21 9.34
N LEU A 232 -11.24 19.23 9.39
CA LEU A 232 -12.09 18.23 8.76
C LEU A 232 -12.05 18.33 7.21
N GLU A 233 -12.08 19.53 6.64
CA GLU A 233 -11.87 19.74 5.18
C GLU A 233 -10.50 19.21 4.72
N GLN A 234 -9.45 19.45 5.51
CA GLN A 234 -8.10 18.99 5.17
C GLN A 234 -8.00 17.46 5.19
N MET A 235 -8.61 16.80 6.19
CA MET A 235 -8.68 15.34 6.24
C MET A 235 -9.45 14.72 5.06
N ILE A 236 -10.53 15.37 4.59
CA ILE A 236 -11.29 14.92 3.41
C ILE A 236 -10.43 15.08 2.15
N SER A 237 -9.70 16.19 2.02
CA SER A 237 -8.80 16.45 0.88
C SER A 237 -7.66 15.43 0.82
N ASP A 238 -7.06 15.09 1.95
CA ASP A 238 -5.97 14.10 2.02
C ASP A 238 -6.47 12.68 1.65
N GLN A 239 -7.72 12.35 1.98
CA GLN A 239 -8.37 11.11 1.54
C GLN A 239 -8.59 11.09 0.02
N ASP A 240 -8.93 12.23 -0.59
CA ASP A 240 -9.12 12.32 -2.04
C ASP A 240 -7.81 12.16 -2.82
N VAL A 241 -6.69 12.68 -2.30
CA VAL A 241 -5.37 12.46 -2.90
C VAL A 241 -4.96 11.00 -2.82
N ALA A 242 -5.12 10.36 -1.65
CA ALA A 242 -4.81 8.94 -1.48
C ALA A 242 -5.67 8.04 -2.39
N PHE A 243 -6.94 8.38 -2.58
CA PHE A 243 -7.82 7.63 -3.48
C PHE A 243 -7.53 7.91 -4.96
N GLN A 244 -7.14 9.13 -5.34
CA GLN A 244 -6.69 9.44 -6.71
C GLN A 244 -5.40 8.70 -7.09
N GLU A 245 -4.46 8.52 -6.15
CA GLU A 245 -3.26 7.71 -6.38
C GLU A 245 -3.61 6.22 -6.58
N ILE A 246 -4.58 5.70 -5.81
CA ILE A 246 -5.12 4.35 -5.98
C ILE A 246 -5.90 4.23 -7.30
N GLU A 247 -6.75 5.20 -7.68
CA GLU A 247 -7.44 5.25 -8.97
C GLU A 247 -6.47 5.36 -10.14
N ALA A 248 -5.39 6.13 -10.04
CA ALA A 248 -4.36 6.17 -11.07
C ALA A 248 -3.66 4.82 -11.24
N SER A 249 -3.57 4.02 -10.16
CA SER A 249 -3.06 2.66 -10.22
C SER A 249 -4.07 1.65 -10.78
N VAL A 250 -5.35 1.79 -10.44
CA VAL A 250 -6.44 0.91 -10.89
C VAL A 250 -6.86 1.23 -12.34
N PHE A 251 -6.91 2.49 -12.77
CA PHE A 251 -7.20 2.87 -14.15
C PHE A 251 -6.09 2.45 -15.14
N ARG A 252 -4.84 2.32 -14.66
CA ARG A 252 -3.78 1.65 -15.42
C ARG A 252 -4.10 0.17 -15.57
N ALA A 253 -4.49 -0.49 -14.48
CA ALA A 253 -4.89 -1.90 -14.51
C ALA A 253 -6.16 -2.16 -15.35
N GLU A 254 -7.16 -1.27 -15.33
CA GLU A 254 -8.40 -1.40 -16.12
C GLU A 254 -8.16 -1.18 -17.62
N ASN A 255 -7.31 -0.21 -18.01
CA ASN A 255 -6.89 -0.07 -19.42
C ASN A 255 -6.12 -1.30 -19.93
N ASP A 256 -5.39 -1.97 -19.05
CA ASP A 256 -4.67 -3.20 -19.38
C ASP A 256 -5.64 -4.39 -19.51
N ILE A 257 -6.75 -4.39 -18.76
CA ILE A 257 -7.83 -5.39 -18.83
C ILE A 257 -8.74 -5.18 -20.06
N GLU A 258 -9.14 -3.96 -20.39
CA GLU A 258 -9.94 -3.68 -21.61
C GLU A 258 -9.18 -3.99 -22.90
N LYS A 259 -7.86 -3.78 -22.93
CA LYS A 259 -7.01 -4.28 -24.02
C LYS A 259 -7.05 -5.81 -24.10
N GLY A 260 -7.07 -6.50 -22.96
CA GLY A 260 -7.21 -7.95 -22.88
C GLY A 260 -8.57 -8.49 -23.33
N HIS A 261 -9.68 -7.79 -23.07
CA HIS A 261 -11.03 -8.27 -23.41
C HIS A 261 -11.42 -8.11 -24.89
N SER A 262 -10.78 -7.21 -25.64
CA SER A 262 -11.02 -7.07 -27.09
C SER A 262 -10.39 -8.19 -27.95
N GLU A 263 -9.47 -8.99 -27.38
CA GLU A 263 -8.76 -10.06 -28.10
C GLU A 263 -9.40 -11.46 -27.97
N VAL A 264 -10.44 -11.65 -27.15
CA VAL A 264 -11.04 -12.97 -26.88
C VAL A 264 -12.17 -13.34 -27.86
N GLY A 265 -12.11 -12.80 -29.08
CA GLY A 265 -12.99 -13.16 -30.18
C GLY A 265 -12.24 -13.96 -31.23
N VAL A 266 -12.43 -15.29 -31.22
CA VAL A 266 -12.00 -16.27 -32.23
C VAL A 266 -10.60 -16.88 -32.02
N ALA A 267 -10.54 -17.96 -31.22
CA ALA A 267 -9.43 -18.91 -31.26
C ALA A 267 -9.97 -20.34 -31.13
N LEU A 268 -10.19 -21.01 -32.26
CA LEU A 268 -10.50 -22.43 -32.29
C LEU A 268 -9.94 -23.05 -33.58
N VAL A 269 -8.62 -23.24 -33.64
CA VAL A 269 -7.97 -24.34 -34.38
C VAL A 269 -6.56 -24.55 -33.79
N HIS A 270 -6.40 -25.57 -32.93
CA HIS A 270 -5.15 -26.24 -32.47
C HIS A 270 -3.96 -25.38 -31.98
N GLY A 271 -3.64 -25.40 -30.67
CA GLY A 271 -2.31 -25.02 -30.18
C GLY A 271 -2.27 -24.61 -28.69
N TYR A 272 -1.31 -25.16 -27.94
CA TYR A 272 -1.13 -25.00 -26.49
C TYR A 272 -1.26 -23.54 -25.98
N SER A 273 -2.33 -23.22 -25.24
CA SER A 273 -2.43 -21.96 -24.52
C SER A 273 -1.61 -22.03 -23.22
N ALA A 274 -0.37 -21.55 -23.27
CA ALA A 274 0.45 -21.41 -22.06
C ALA A 274 -0.26 -20.50 -21.05
N ARG A 275 -0.51 -21.00 -19.83
CA ARG A 275 -1.07 -20.22 -18.72
C ARG A 275 -0.08 -19.10 -18.35
N ARG A 276 -0.57 -17.95 -17.88
CA ARG A 276 0.26 -16.74 -17.69
C ARG A 276 0.20 -16.26 -16.24
N LEU A 277 1.31 -15.67 -15.77
CA LEU A 277 1.35 -14.87 -14.55
C LEU A 277 1.71 -13.43 -14.93
N VAL A 278 0.87 -12.50 -14.49
CA VAL A 278 0.98 -11.07 -14.79
C VAL A 278 1.20 -10.30 -13.49
N GLY A 279 2.22 -9.45 -13.45
CA GLY A 279 2.50 -8.64 -12.26
C GLY A 279 3.78 -7.81 -12.32
N HIS A 280 4.80 -8.26 -13.06
CA HIS A 280 5.98 -7.45 -13.32
C HIS A 280 5.73 -6.39 -14.38
N SER A 281 6.43 -5.26 -14.29
CA SER A 281 6.33 -4.16 -15.26
C SER A 281 7.47 -4.11 -16.28
N ASP A 282 8.46 -4.99 -16.14
CA ASP A 282 9.63 -5.09 -17.01
C ASP A 282 10.13 -6.56 -17.07
N TRP A 283 11.20 -6.83 -17.81
CA TRP A 283 11.70 -8.18 -18.13
C TRP A 283 11.89 -9.05 -16.89
N VAL A 284 11.43 -10.29 -16.95
CA VAL A 284 11.61 -11.27 -15.87
C VAL A 284 12.97 -11.96 -16.03
N THR A 285 13.91 -11.58 -15.18
CA THR A 285 15.34 -11.89 -15.31
C THR A 285 15.74 -13.24 -14.73
N ALA A 286 15.06 -13.70 -13.68
CA ALA A 286 15.26 -15.01 -13.08
C ALA A 286 14.00 -15.50 -12.37
N ILE A 287 13.90 -16.82 -12.25
CA ILE A 287 12.82 -17.52 -11.56
C ILE A 287 13.46 -18.53 -10.62
N ALA A 288 12.97 -18.60 -9.39
CA ALA A 288 13.38 -19.59 -8.42
C ALA A 288 12.17 -20.35 -7.89
N THR A 289 12.35 -21.65 -7.73
CA THR A 289 11.38 -22.60 -7.19
C THR A 289 12.00 -23.31 -5.98
N SER A 290 11.16 -23.86 -5.11
CA SER A 290 11.62 -24.61 -3.93
C SER A 290 10.84 -25.91 -3.79
N ALA A 291 11.51 -26.95 -3.31
CA ALA A 291 10.91 -28.25 -3.02
C ALA A 291 10.05 -28.23 -1.75
N GLU A 292 10.43 -27.42 -0.75
CA GLU A 292 9.69 -27.30 0.53
C GLU A 292 8.36 -26.57 0.35
N SER A 293 8.28 -25.67 -0.62
CA SER A 293 7.11 -24.83 -0.89
C SER A 293 6.73 -24.92 -2.37
N PRO A 294 6.12 -26.04 -2.82
CA PRO A 294 5.83 -26.29 -4.24
C PRO A 294 4.82 -25.31 -4.83
N ASP A 295 3.99 -24.68 -3.99
CA ASP A 295 3.01 -23.67 -4.40
C ASP A 295 3.56 -22.24 -4.35
N MET A 296 4.86 -22.05 -4.05
CA MET A 296 5.50 -20.75 -4.05
C MET A 296 6.59 -20.68 -5.11
N ILE A 297 6.56 -19.61 -5.91
CA ILE A 297 7.66 -19.26 -6.82
C ILE A 297 8.13 -17.83 -6.57
N LEU A 298 9.40 -17.58 -6.81
CA LEU A 298 9.98 -16.24 -6.80
C LEU A 298 10.38 -15.85 -8.21
N THR A 299 10.12 -14.60 -8.56
CA THR A 299 10.58 -14.04 -9.83
C THR A 299 11.24 -12.70 -9.59
N SER A 300 12.37 -12.47 -10.24
CA SER A 300 13.04 -11.17 -10.25
C SER A 300 12.80 -10.46 -11.58
N SER A 301 12.77 -9.14 -11.54
CA SER A 301 12.60 -8.34 -12.74
C SER A 301 13.53 -7.13 -12.79
N ARG A 302 13.68 -6.59 -14.02
CA ARG A 302 14.30 -5.29 -14.27
C ARG A 302 13.54 -4.12 -13.64
N ASP A 303 12.28 -4.32 -13.25
CA ASP A 303 11.48 -3.35 -12.48
C ASP A 303 11.98 -3.11 -11.05
N LYS A 304 13.09 -3.75 -10.67
CA LYS A 304 13.79 -3.64 -9.37
C LYS A 304 13.10 -4.40 -8.23
N THR A 305 12.06 -5.16 -8.54
CA THR A 305 11.31 -5.93 -7.56
C THR A 305 11.54 -7.42 -7.70
N ILE A 306 11.22 -8.14 -6.63
CA ILE A 306 11.10 -9.59 -6.63
C ILE A 306 9.69 -9.90 -6.18
N ILE A 307 8.93 -10.65 -6.97
CA ILE A 307 7.56 -11.03 -6.61
C ILE A 307 7.58 -12.45 -6.06
N VAL A 308 6.93 -12.61 -4.91
CA VAL A 308 6.57 -13.90 -4.31
C VAL A 308 5.18 -14.26 -4.80
N TRP A 309 5.07 -15.32 -5.59
CA TRP A 309 3.79 -15.79 -6.11
C TRP A 309 3.28 -16.95 -5.28
N ASN A 310 1.96 -17.00 -5.12
CA ASN A 310 1.25 -18.17 -4.67
C ASN A 310 0.55 -18.82 -5.86
N LEU A 311 0.90 -20.06 -6.16
CA LEU A 311 0.30 -20.82 -7.25
C LEU A 311 -1.09 -21.31 -6.80
N VAL A 312 -2.12 -20.93 -7.53
CA VAL A 312 -3.51 -21.34 -7.24
C VAL A 312 -3.98 -22.42 -8.23
N ARG A 313 -3.19 -22.70 -9.29
CA ARG A 313 -3.44 -23.76 -10.29
C ARG A 313 -4.88 -23.78 -10.81
N ASP A 314 -5.50 -22.61 -10.91
CA ASP A 314 -6.86 -22.48 -11.41
C ASP A 314 -6.90 -22.74 -12.92
N ASP A 315 -8.02 -23.30 -13.38
CA ASP A 315 -8.24 -23.68 -14.78
C ASP A 315 -8.72 -22.50 -15.64
N GLU A 316 -9.10 -21.38 -15.02
CA GLU A 316 -9.61 -20.17 -15.68
C GLU A 316 -8.53 -19.18 -16.19
N GLY A 317 -7.26 -19.62 -16.26
CA GLY A 317 -6.18 -18.91 -16.99
C GLY A 317 -5.16 -18.16 -16.13
N ASN A 318 -5.48 -17.85 -14.86
CA ASN A 318 -4.52 -17.30 -13.90
C ASN A 318 -3.87 -18.42 -13.07
N PHE A 319 -2.62 -18.76 -13.36
CA PHE A 319 -1.94 -19.88 -12.70
C PHE A 319 -1.52 -19.57 -11.24
N GLY A 320 -1.46 -18.30 -10.88
CA GLY A 320 -1.01 -17.84 -9.57
C GLY A 320 -1.19 -16.35 -9.38
N VAL A 321 -1.19 -15.94 -8.12
CA VAL A 321 -1.40 -14.55 -7.69
C VAL A 321 -0.15 -14.01 -7.00
N PRO A 322 0.21 -12.73 -7.21
CA PRO A 322 1.30 -12.11 -6.49
C PRO A 322 0.91 -11.98 -5.01
N ARG A 323 1.61 -12.71 -4.13
CA ARG A 323 1.37 -12.69 -2.68
C ARG A 323 2.08 -11.51 -2.01
N LYS A 324 3.32 -11.25 -2.43
CA LYS A 324 4.15 -10.15 -1.91
C LYS A 324 5.09 -9.64 -2.99
N SER A 325 5.42 -8.35 -2.91
CA SER A 325 6.49 -7.76 -3.71
C SER A 325 7.58 -7.21 -2.80
N LEU A 326 8.80 -7.71 -2.99
CA LEU A 326 9.99 -7.37 -2.23
C LEU A 326 10.66 -6.16 -2.89
N HIS A 327 10.65 -5.03 -2.18
CA HIS A 327 11.22 -3.77 -2.63
C HIS A 327 12.48 -3.44 -1.85
N GLY A 328 13.48 -2.90 -2.53
CA GLY A 328 14.70 -2.41 -1.88
C GLY A 328 15.88 -2.26 -2.82
N HIS A 329 15.96 -3.02 -3.92
CA HIS A 329 16.99 -2.81 -4.93
C HIS A 329 16.83 -1.47 -5.64
N ASN A 330 17.96 -0.80 -5.88
CA ASN A 330 17.97 0.52 -6.51
C ASN A 330 18.01 0.44 -8.06
N SER A 331 18.28 -0.75 -8.59
CA SER A 331 18.41 -1.05 -10.00
C SER A 331 17.85 -2.45 -10.31
N ALA A 332 17.91 -2.85 -11.58
CA ALA A 332 17.40 -4.15 -12.06
C ALA A 332 17.91 -5.31 -11.20
N VAL A 333 17.02 -6.21 -10.80
CA VAL A 333 17.40 -7.47 -10.16
C VAL A 333 17.71 -8.46 -11.26
N GLN A 334 18.90 -9.04 -11.26
CA GLN A 334 19.38 -9.87 -12.35
C GLN A 334 19.22 -11.37 -12.08
N ASP A 335 19.35 -11.80 -10.83
CA ASP A 335 19.27 -13.21 -10.44
C ASP A 335 18.60 -13.32 -9.06
N VAL A 336 17.88 -14.43 -8.83
CA VAL A 336 17.22 -14.74 -7.56
C VAL A 336 17.28 -16.24 -7.30
N VAL A 337 17.55 -16.61 -6.05
CA VAL A 337 17.62 -18.01 -5.59
C VAL A 337 16.92 -18.13 -4.23
N ILE A 338 16.29 -19.28 -3.98
CA ILE A 338 15.65 -19.61 -2.70
C ILE A 338 16.59 -20.50 -1.89
N SER A 339 16.65 -20.30 -0.57
CA SER A 339 17.37 -21.21 0.33
C SER A 339 16.68 -22.58 0.38
N SER A 340 17.44 -23.65 0.67
CA SER A 340 16.84 -25.01 0.69
C SER A 340 15.72 -25.20 1.72
N ASP A 341 15.63 -24.35 2.75
CA ASP A 341 14.53 -24.33 3.73
C ASP A 341 13.27 -23.60 3.24
N GLY A 342 13.31 -22.95 2.07
CA GLY A 342 12.20 -22.17 1.51
C GLY A 342 11.86 -20.88 2.26
N GLN A 343 12.66 -20.48 3.27
CA GLN A 343 12.34 -19.33 4.13
C GLN A 343 13.00 -18.04 3.67
N PHE A 344 14.16 -18.13 3.03
CA PHE A 344 14.92 -16.97 2.58
C PHE A 344 15.06 -16.93 1.05
N ALA A 345 15.10 -15.72 0.53
CA ALA A 345 15.49 -15.47 -0.85
C ALA A 345 16.78 -14.68 -0.89
N LEU A 346 17.59 -14.91 -1.90
CA LEU A 346 18.81 -14.18 -2.15
C LEU A 346 18.78 -13.64 -3.57
N SER A 347 19.02 -12.35 -3.69
CA SER A 347 18.98 -11.67 -4.99
C SER A 347 20.26 -10.91 -5.28
N ALA A 348 20.60 -10.85 -6.56
CA ALA A 348 21.68 -10.04 -7.10
C ALA A 348 21.12 -8.95 -8.00
N SER A 349 21.71 -7.74 -7.95
CA SER A 349 21.23 -6.60 -8.70
C SER A 349 22.36 -5.78 -9.32
N TRP A 350 22.00 -5.01 -10.34
CA TRP A 350 22.86 -3.99 -10.94
C TRP A 350 23.08 -2.79 -10.00
N ASP A 351 22.47 -2.75 -8.82
CA ASP A 351 22.84 -1.79 -7.77
C ASP A 351 24.15 -2.14 -7.05
N LYS A 352 24.89 -3.15 -7.54
CA LYS A 352 26.17 -3.65 -7.03
C LYS A 352 26.07 -4.37 -5.70
N THR A 353 24.86 -4.68 -5.25
CA THR A 353 24.61 -5.35 -3.97
C THR A 353 23.88 -6.66 -4.17
N LEU A 354 24.01 -7.52 -3.16
CA LEU A 354 23.11 -8.63 -2.97
C LEU A 354 22.23 -8.36 -1.75
N ARG A 355 21.05 -8.97 -1.72
CA ARG A 355 20.14 -8.88 -0.58
C ARG A 355 19.62 -10.25 -0.19
N LEU A 356 19.68 -10.54 1.11
CA LEU A 356 18.98 -11.66 1.71
C LEU A 356 17.62 -11.16 2.22
N TRP A 357 16.56 -11.84 1.83
CA TRP A 357 15.19 -11.52 2.16
C TRP A 357 14.61 -12.63 3.00
N ASP A 358 13.88 -12.27 4.03
CA ASP A 358 13.02 -13.21 4.74
C ASP A 358 11.65 -13.20 4.05
N LEU A 359 11.22 -14.36 3.53
CA LEU A 359 9.96 -14.49 2.80
C LEU A 359 8.73 -14.39 3.70
N ASN A 360 8.89 -14.67 5.00
CA ASN A 360 7.81 -14.57 5.98
C ASN A 360 7.49 -13.11 6.31
N THR A 361 8.50 -12.27 6.49
CA THR A 361 8.32 -10.83 6.77
C THR A 361 8.26 -9.99 5.50
N GLY A 362 8.88 -10.44 4.41
CA GLY A 362 9.03 -9.68 3.17
C GLY A 362 10.08 -8.57 3.23
N LEU A 363 10.92 -8.56 4.27
CA LEU A 363 11.93 -7.54 4.50
C LEU A 363 13.33 -8.05 4.16
N THR A 364 14.21 -7.13 3.76
CA THR A 364 15.64 -7.44 3.62
C THR A 364 16.24 -7.64 5.01
N THR A 365 16.78 -8.82 5.27
CA THR A 365 17.49 -9.11 6.53
C THR A 365 18.94 -8.63 6.45
N ARG A 366 19.59 -8.81 5.30
CA ARG A 366 21.00 -8.46 5.09
C ARG A 366 21.27 -7.91 3.70
N ARG A 367 22.23 -7.00 3.63
CA ARG A 367 22.76 -6.45 2.38
C ARG A 367 24.24 -6.78 2.27
N PHE A 368 24.64 -7.39 1.17
CA PHE A 368 26.03 -7.74 0.87
C PHE A 368 26.60 -6.63 -0.01
N VAL A 369 27.57 -5.90 0.54
CA VAL A 369 28.24 -4.78 -0.13
C VAL A 369 29.71 -5.12 -0.27
N GLY A 370 30.25 -5.00 -1.49
CA GLY A 370 31.67 -5.26 -1.75
C GLY A 370 32.02 -5.49 -3.22
N HIS A 371 31.05 -5.77 -4.08
CA HIS A 371 31.25 -5.66 -5.53
C HIS A 371 31.32 -4.18 -5.95
N THR A 372 32.16 -3.88 -6.94
CA THR A 372 32.37 -2.51 -7.43
C THR A 372 31.52 -2.17 -8.66
N ASN A 373 30.90 -3.18 -9.25
CA ASN A 373 30.05 -3.09 -10.44
C ASN A 373 28.83 -4.03 -10.34
N ASP A 374 27.97 -4.01 -11.35
CA ASP A 374 26.70 -4.75 -11.38
C ASP A 374 26.89 -6.23 -11.03
N VAL A 375 26.08 -6.76 -10.11
CA VAL A 375 26.09 -8.19 -9.77
C VAL A 375 25.14 -8.89 -10.73
N LEU A 376 25.66 -9.90 -11.45
CA LEU A 376 24.93 -10.57 -12.51
C LEU A 376 24.34 -11.91 -12.07
N SER A 377 24.96 -12.58 -11.10
CA SER A 377 24.53 -13.90 -10.67
C SER A 377 24.84 -14.14 -9.21
N VAL A 378 23.98 -14.94 -8.58
CA VAL A 378 24.14 -15.40 -7.21
C VAL A 378 23.73 -16.86 -7.07
N SER A 379 24.37 -17.58 -6.16
CA SER A 379 24.00 -18.96 -5.83
C SER A 379 24.27 -19.27 -4.36
N PHE A 380 23.41 -20.10 -3.77
CA PHE A 380 23.59 -20.70 -2.45
C PHE A 380 24.36 -22.02 -2.55
N SER A 381 25.21 -22.29 -1.56
CA SER A 381 25.73 -23.64 -1.35
C SER A 381 24.62 -24.57 -0.89
N ALA A 382 24.77 -25.89 -1.12
CA ALA A 382 23.79 -26.89 -0.72
C ALA A 382 23.49 -26.90 0.80
N ASP A 383 24.44 -26.46 1.63
CA ASP A 383 24.29 -26.31 3.08
C ASP A 383 23.76 -24.92 3.52
N ASN A 384 23.44 -24.03 2.57
CA ASN A 384 23.05 -22.62 2.75
C ASN A 384 24.02 -21.75 3.58
N ARG A 385 25.24 -22.22 3.88
CA ARG A 385 26.20 -21.46 4.72
C ARG A 385 27.07 -20.50 3.93
N GLN A 386 27.23 -20.77 2.65
CA GLN A 386 28.06 -19.99 1.75
C GLN A 386 27.24 -19.45 0.60
N ILE A 387 27.57 -18.24 0.20
CA ILE A 387 26.97 -17.56 -0.92
C ILE A 387 28.10 -17.24 -1.89
N VAL A 388 27.86 -17.45 -3.18
CA VAL A 388 28.77 -17.02 -4.24
C VAL A 388 28.08 -16.04 -5.16
N SER A 389 28.81 -15.03 -5.62
CA SER A 389 28.30 -14.03 -6.56
C SER A 389 29.31 -13.72 -7.65
N GLY A 390 28.79 -13.51 -8.87
CA GLY A 390 29.54 -13.09 -10.06
C GLY A 390 29.11 -11.70 -10.50
N SER A 391 30.07 -10.87 -10.90
CA SER A 391 29.82 -9.46 -11.23
C SER A 391 30.53 -9.01 -12.53
N ARG A 392 30.06 -7.88 -13.06
CA ARG A 392 30.74 -7.10 -14.10
C ARG A 392 32.08 -6.50 -13.64
N ASP A 393 32.39 -6.56 -12.35
CA ASP A 393 33.73 -6.22 -11.84
C ASP A 393 34.79 -7.30 -12.11
N LYS A 394 34.41 -8.36 -12.85
CA LYS A 394 35.27 -9.47 -13.29
C LYS A 394 35.69 -10.40 -12.14
N THR A 395 35.12 -10.21 -10.94
CA THR A 395 35.43 -11.03 -9.77
C THR A 395 34.30 -11.98 -9.41
N ILE A 396 34.69 -13.08 -8.76
CA ILE A 396 33.77 -13.96 -8.05
C ILE A 396 34.01 -13.77 -6.56
N LYS A 397 32.97 -13.48 -5.79
CA LYS A 397 33.07 -13.29 -4.33
C LYS A 397 32.34 -14.39 -3.59
N LEU A 398 32.98 -14.90 -2.54
CA LEU A 398 32.35 -15.77 -1.56
C LEU A 398 32.00 -14.98 -0.31
N TRP A 399 30.81 -15.23 0.20
CA TRP A 399 30.24 -14.58 1.37
C TRP A 399 29.79 -15.63 2.38
N ASN A 400 29.84 -15.27 3.65
CA ASN A 400 29.04 -15.96 4.66
C ASN A 400 27.60 -15.45 4.63
N THR A 401 26.68 -16.13 5.29
CA THR A 401 25.32 -15.59 5.48
C THR A 401 25.30 -14.27 6.26
N LEU A 402 26.38 -14.01 7.02
CA LEU A 402 26.84 -12.76 7.69
C LEU A 402 26.58 -11.45 6.91
N GLY A 403 26.83 -11.48 5.61
CA GLY A 403 27.04 -10.25 4.82
C GLY A 403 28.51 -9.93 4.56
N GLU A 404 29.44 -10.74 5.08
CA GLU A 404 30.88 -10.50 4.98
C GLU A 404 31.48 -11.25 3.80
N CYS A 405 32.32 -10.56 3.02
CA CYS A 405 33.08 -11.17 1.95
C CYS A 405 34.27 -11.93 2.55
N LYS A 406 34.22 -13.27 2.49
CA LYS A 406 35.29 -14.14 2.99
C LYS A 406 36.44 -14.27 2.02
N PHE A 407 36.14 -14.32 0.73
CA PHE A 407 37.14 -14.52 -0.30
C PHE A 407 36.73 -13.80 -1.58
N THR A 408 37.71 -13.24 -2.29
CA THR A 408 37.52 -12.67 -3.62
C THR A 408 38.46 -13.39 -4.57
N ILE A 409 37.89 -14.10 -5.54
CA ILE A 409 38.66 -14.79 -6.58
C ILE A 409 39.02 -13.75 -7.65
N GLN A 410 40.30 -13.40 -7.69
CA GLN A 410 40.92 -12.54 -8.71
C GLN A 410 42.05 -13.26 -9.44
N GLU A 411 42.84 -14.07 -8.71
CA GLU A 411 43.89 -14.89 -9.31
C GLU A 411 43.28 -15.95 -10.23
N ASP A 412 43.76 -16.00 -11.47
CA ASP A 412 43.22 -16.82 -12.57
C ASP A 412 41.72 -16.64 -12.86
N GLY A 413 41.17 -15.50 -12.40
CA GLY A 413 39.80 -15.03 -12.60
C GLY A 413 39.37 -14.93 -14.07
N HIS A 414 38.11 -14.59 -14.29
CA HIS A 414 37.65 -14.22 -15.63
C HIS A 414 38.28 -12.89 -16.06
N THR A 415 38.67 -12.80 -17.34
CA THR A 415 39.24 -11.54 -17.86
C THR A 415 38.16 -10.51 -18.21
N GLU A 416 36.91 -10.94 -18.29
CA GLU A 416 35.72 -10.12 -18.57
C GLU A 416 34.59 -10.41 -17.58
N TRP A 417 33.39 -9.89 -17.83
CA TRP A 417 32.25 -10.02 -16.93
C TRP A 417 31.94 -11.48 -16.59
N VAL A 418 31.68 -11.75 -15.31
CA VAL A 418 31.18 -13.04 -14.86
C VAL A 418 29.65 -13.02 -14.96
N SER A 419 29.10 -13.73 -15.94
CA SER A 419 27.67 -13.70 -16.25
C SER A 419 26.85 -14.62 -15.36
N CYS A 420 27.36 -15.83 -15.07
CA CYS A 420 26.68 -16.82 -14.26
C CYS A 420 27.65 -17.51 -13.31
N VAL A 421 27.19 -17.80 -12.09
CA VAL A 421 27.90 -18.62 -11.12
C VAL A 421 26.92 -19.59 -10.44
N ARG A 422 27.31 -20.86 -10.32
CA ARG A 422 26.50 -21.92 -9.70
C ARG A 422 27.37 -22.85 -8.86
N PHE A 423 26.86 -23.25 -7.71
CA PHE A 423 27.44 -24.35 -6.93
C PHE A 423 27.10 -25.70 -7.58
N SER A 424 28.03 -26.66 -7.51
CA SER A 424 27.69 -28.06 -7.74
C SER A 424 26.98 -28.63 -6.51
N PRO A 425 25.87 -29.37 -6.68
CA PRO A 425 25.18 -30.03 -5.58
C PRO A 425 25.94 -31.25 -5.03
N ASN A 426 27.00 -31.71 -5.70
CA ASN A 426 27.73 -32.91 -5.30
C ASN A 426 28.58 -32.65 -4.02
N PRO A 427 28.25 -33.30 -2.88
CA PRO A 427 28.98 -33.10 -1.63
C PRO A 427 30.38 -33.72 -1.64
N ALA A 428 30.63 -34.75 -2.46
CA ALA A 428 31.94 -35.37 -2.57
C ALA A 428 32.95 -34.50 -3.31
N ASN A 429 32.46 -33.61 -4.18
CA ASN A 429 33.28 -32.74 -5.00
C ASN A 429 32.75 -31.30 -4.97
N PRO A 430 32.98 -30.55 -3.88
CA PRO A 430 32.46 -29.21 -3.72
C PRO A 430 33.17 -28.24 -4.67
N VAL A 431 32.54 -27.97 -5.81
CA VAL A 431 33.03 -27.06 -6.83
C VAL A 431 32.03 -25.95 -7.13
N ILE A 432 32.56 -24.81 -7.56
CA ILE A 432 31.80 -23.71 -8.15
C ILE A 432 32.08 -23.72 -9.64
N VAL A 433 31.05 -23.52 -10.46
CA VAL A 433 31.19 -23.33 -11.90
C VAL A 433 30.80 -21.90 -12.24
N SER A 434 31.60 -21.23 -13.06
CA SER A 434 31.32 -19.89 -13.55
C SER A 434 31.46 -19.79 -15.07
N GLY A 435 30.56 -19.00 -15.67
CA GLY A 435 30.63 -18.61 -17.07
C GLY A 435 30.97 -17.15 -17.20
N GLY A 436 31.84 -16.81 -18.15
CA GLY A 436 32.29 -15.46 -18.40
C GLY A 436 32.08 -14.97 -19.83
N TRP A 437 32.14 -13.66 -19.99
CA TRP A 437 32.20 -13.01 -21.30
C TRP A 437 33.56 -13.16 -22.00
N ASP A 438 34.53 -13.73 -21.29
CA ASP A 438 35.82 -14.18 -21.82
C ASP A 438 35.73 -15.51 -22.59
N LYS A 439 34.50 -16.04 -22.77
CA LYS A 439 34.17 -17.25 -23.55
C LYS A 439 34.64 -18.56 -22.91
N VAL A 440 35.04 -18.52 -21.65
CA VAL A 440 35.55 -19.68 -20.92
C VAL A 440 34.56 -20.03 -19.81
N VAL A 441 34.32 -21.33 -19.62
CA VAL A 441 33.70 -21.85 -18.41
C VAL A 441 34.80 -22.27 -17.46
N LYS A 442 34.78 -21.76 -16.22
CA LYS A 442 35.79 -22.05 -15.21
C LYS A 442 35.18 -22.87 -14.08
N VAL A 443 35.91 -23.88 -13.63
CA VAL A 443 35.54 -24.69 -12.45
C VAL A 443 36.53 -24.42 -11.34
N TRP A 444 36.02 -24.13 -10.15
CA TRP A 444 36.77 -23.72 -8.99
C TRP A 444 36.59 -24.73 -7.87
N GLU A 445 37.67 -25.12 -7.22
CA GLU A 445 37.62 -25.92 -5.99
C GLU A 445 37.17 -25.03 -4.82
N LEU A 446 36.09 -25.39 -4.12
CA LEU A 446 35.54 -24.55 -3.05
C LEU A 446 36.47 -24.43 -1.83
N THR A 447 37.18 -25.51 -1.48
CA THR A 447 38.00 -25.59 -0.26
C THR A 447 39.19 -24.63 -0.28
N LYS A 448 39.84 -24.50 -1.44
CA LYS A 448 41.03 -23.65 -1.64
C LYS A 448 40.73 -22.40 -2.46
N CYS A 449 39.53 -22.31 -3.04
CA CYS A 449 39.14 -21.26 -3.99
C CYS A 449 40.13 -21.10 -5.16
N LYS A 450 40.69 -22.23 -5.62
CA LYS A 450 41.64 -22.27 -6.74
C LYS A 450 40.96 -22.78 -8.00
N LEU A 451 41.46 -22.30 -9.14
CA LEU A 451 41.04 -22.79 -10.44
C LEU A 451 41.41 -24.27 -10.58
N ARG A 452 40.42 -25.09 -10.92
CA ARG A 452 40.59 -26.53 -11.18
C ARG A 452 40.74 -26.81 -12.67
N SER A 453 39.85 -26.25 -13.49
CA SER A 453 39.86 -26.46 -14.94
C SER A 453 39.27 -25.25 -15.68
N ASN A 454 39.85 -24.97 -16.85
CA ASN A 454 39.27 -24.07 -17.84
C ASN A 454 38.69 -24.92 -18.96
N HIS A 455 37.42 -24.68 -19.29
CA HIS A 455 36.73 -25.29 -20.41
C HIS A 455 36.64 -24.28 -21.54
N ILE A 456 37.42 -24.55 -22.58
CA ILE A 456 37.56 -23.70 -23.77
C ILE A 456 36.81 -24.40 -24.91
N GLY A 457 35.92 -23.68 -25.58
CA GLY A 457 35.15 -24.22 -26.70
C GLY A 457 34.16 -23.21 -27.29
N HIS A 458 33.56 -22.37 -26.45
CA HIS A 458 32.64 -21.34 -26.91
C HIS A 458 33.34 -20.27 -27.77
N THR A 459 32.67 -19.86 -28.84
CA THR A 459 33.19 -18.84 -29.77
C THR A 459 32.68 -17.44 -29.44
N GLY A 460 31.59 -17.37 -28.65
CA GLY A 460 30.95 -16.14 -28.17
C GLY A 460 30.95 -16.02 -26.64
N TYR A 461 30.44 -14.90 -26.12
CA TYR A 461 30.27 -14.72 -24.68
C TYR A 461 29.22 -15.69 -24.12
N ILE A 462 29.45 -16.17 -22.90
CA ILE A 462 28.54 -17.10 -22.21
C ILE A 462 27.57 -16.26 -21.38
N ASN A 463 26.26 -16.55 -21.51
CA ASN A 463 25.23 -15.89 -20.70
C ASN A 463 24.89 -16.70 -19.46
N THR A 464 24.88 -18.02 -19.58
CA THR A 464 24.33 -18.90 -18.55
C THR A 464 25.13 -20.18 -18.45
N VAL A 465 25.16 -20.71 -17.23
CA VAL A 465 25.73 -21.99 -16.87
C VAL A 465 24.78 -22.64 -15.88
N THR A 466 24.55 -23.94 -16.04
CA THR A 466 23.72 -24.73 -15.15
C THR A 466 24.39 -26.07 -14.86
N VAL A 467 24.16 -26.59 -13.66
CA VAL A 467 24.75 -27.85 -13.19
C VAL A 467 23.62 -28.87 -13.02
N SER A 468 23.87 -30.12 -13.37
CA SER A 468 22.88 -31.19 -13.22
C SER A 468 22.57 -31.46 -11.74
N PRO A 469 21.38 -31.99 -11.41
CA PRO A 469 20.98 -32.28 -10.04
C PRO A 469 21.92 -33.23 -9.28
N ASP A 470 22.59 -34.15 -9.99
CA ASP A 470 23.59 -35.07 -9.45
C ASP A 470 25.00 -34.44 -9.34
N GLY A 471 25.20 -33.26 -9.95
CA GLY A 471 26.47 -32.54 -9.98
C GLY A 471 27.55 -33.16 -10.86
N SER A 472 27.19 -34.09 -11.76
CA SER A 472 28.14 -34.71 -12.70
C SER A 472 28.33 -33.89 -13.97
N LEU A 473 27.29 -33.20 -14.45
CA LEU A 473 27.29 -32.47 -15.70
C LEU A 473 27.16 -30.96 -15.48
N CYS A 474 27.74 -30.21 -16.40
CA CYS A 474 27.56 -28.79 -16.54
C CYS A 474 27.16 -28.47 -17.97
N ALA A 475 26.10 -27.68 -18.16
CA ALA A 475 25.73 -27.13 -19.45
C ALA A 475 26.00 -25.62 -19.49
N SER A 476 26.59 -25.15 -20.58
CA SER A 476 26.87 -23.72 -20.81
C SER A 476 26.36 -23.27 -22.17
N GLY A 477 25.92 -22.01 -22.24
CA GLY A 477 25.38 -21.44 -23.46
C GLY A 477 25.41 -19.92 -23.47
N GLY A 478 25.44 -19.34 -24.66
CA GLY A 478 25.44 -17.90 -24.83
C GLY A 478 25.27 -17.46 -26.27
N ARG A 479 26.16 -16.57 -26.72
CA ARG A 479 26.05 -15.88 -28.02
C ARG A 479 26.22 -16.78 -29.24
N ASP A 480 26.97 -17.86 -29.12
CA ASP A 480 27.25 -18.77 -30.23
C ASP A 480 26.08 -19.72 -30.54
N GLY A 481 25.02 -19.73 -29.73
CA GLY A 481 23.83 -20.57 -29.93
C GLY A 481 24.08 -22.06 -29.75
N ILE A 482 25.26 -22.45 -29.27
CA ILE A 482 25.64 -23.83 -29.01
C ILE A 482 25.56 -24.06 -27.51
N THR A 483 24.83 -25.10 -27.10
CA THR A 483 24.87 -25.56 -25.70
C THR A 483 25.95 -26.62 -25.57
N MET A 484 27.01 -26.34 -24.81
CA MET A 484 28.08 -27.31 -24.57
C MET A 484 27.86 -28.03 -23.24
N LEU A 485 27.99 -29.36 -23.25
CA LEU A 485 27.97 -30.17 -22.03
C LEU A 485 29.40 -30.57 -21.63
N TRP A 486 29.68 -30.45 -20.35
CA TRP A 486 30.96 -30.74 -19.73
C TRP A 486 30.76 -31.72 -18.58
N ASP A 487 31.68 -32.67 -18.45
CA ASP A 487 31.78 -33.52 -17.26
C ASP A 487 32.58 -32.78 -16.19
N LEU A 488 31.99 -32.58 -15.01
CA LEU A 488 32.62 -31.91 -13.87
C LEU A 488 33.60 -32.79 -13.09
N ASN A 489 33.50 -34.11 -13.23
CA ASN A 489 34.40 -35.05 -12.58
C ASN A 489 35.72 -35.15 -13.35
N GLU A 490 35.62 -35.38 -14.67
CA GLU A 490 36.78 -35.50 -15.56
C GLU A 490 37.28 -34.14 -16.07
N GLY A 491 36.44 -33.11 -16.07
CA GLY A 491 36.77 -31.80 -16.60
C GLY A 491 36.87 -31.78 -18.13
N LYS A 492 36.13 -32.63 -18.84
CA LYS A 492 36.18 -32.77 -20.29
C LYS A 492 34.87 -32.32 -20.96
N HIS A 493 35.00 -31.88 -22.21
CA HIS A 493 33.86 -31.69 -23.10
C HIS A 493 33.25 -33.04 -23.46
N LEU A 494 31.93 -33.18 -23.34
CA LEU A 494 31.21 -34.40 -23.68
C LEU A 494 30.64 -34.32 -25.09
N TYR A 495 29.75 -33.36 -25.33
CA TYR A 495 29.20 -33.09 -26.64
C TYR A 495 28.56 -31.70 -26.66
N SER A 496 28.30 -31.22 -27.87
CA SER A 496 27.63 -29.94 -28.14
C SER A 496 26.25 -30.21 -28.71
N LEU A 497 25.25 -29.47 -28.24
CA LEU A 497 23.90 -29.45 -28.78
C LEU A 497 23.75 -28.16 -29.59
N GLU A 498 23.65 -28.31 -30.91
CA GLU A 498 23.54 -27.19 -31.83
C GLU A 498 22.07 -26.76 -31.97
N GLY A 499 21.80 -25.48 -31.73
CA GLY A 499 20.53 -24.89 -32.10
C GLY A 499 20.46 -24.63 -33.61
N LYS A 500 19.27 -24.76 -34.22
CA LYS A 500 18.97 -24.14 -35.52
C LYS A 500 19.28 -22.62 -35.48
N GLY A 501 20.32 -22.18 -36.21
CA GLY A 501 20.65 -20.77 -36.44
C GLY A 501 21.52 -20.11 -35.35
N ASP A 502 21.91 -18.86 -35.60
CA ASP A 502 22.71 -17.99 -34.70
C ASP A 502 21.86 -17.43 -33.53
N ASP A 503 21.08 -18.31 -32.89
CA ASP A 503 20.14 -17.96 -31.84
C ASP A 503 20.82 -17.90 -30.47
N ILE A 504 20.75 -16.74 -29.81
CA ILE A 504 21.39 -16.54 -28.51
C ILE A 504 20.67 -17.33 -27.43
N ILE A 505 21.43 -18.05 -26.60
CA ILE A 505 20.94 -18.74 -25.41
C ILE A 505 20.96 -17.76 -24.24
N ASN A 506 19.80 -17.56 -23.59
CA ASN A 506 19.63 -16.67 -22.45
C ASN A 506 19.66 -17.42 -21.12
N ALA A 507 19.01 -18.59 -21.05
CA ALA A 507 18.96 -19.41 -19.83
C ALA A 507 19.01 -20.90 -20.15
N LEU A 508 19.62 -21.67 -19.25
CA LEU A 508 19.69 -23.14 -19.30
C LEU A 508 19.23 -23.72 -17.97
N VAL A 509 18.47 -24.81 -18.01
CA VAL A 509 18.05 -25.53 -16.82
C VAL A 509 17.88 -27.02 -17.11
N PHE A 510 18.44 -27.87 -16.26
CA PHE A 510 18.18 -29.30 -16.30
C PHE A 510 16.82 -29.61 -15.66
N SER A 511 16.12 -30.61 -16.19
CA SER A 511 14.96 -31.15 -15.50
C SER A 511 15.39 -31.88 -14.21
N PRO A 512 14.65 -31.75 -13.10
CA PRO A 512 14.97 -32.44 -11.85
C PRO A 512 14.61 -33.93 -11.88
N ASN A 513 13.69 -34.36 -12.76
CA ASN A 513 13.13 -35.72 -12.77
C ASN A 513 13.43 -36.51 -14.07
N ARG A 514 13.72 -35.81 -15.17
CA ARG A 514 13.96 -36.39 -16.50
C ARG A 514 15.36 -36.01 -16.96
N TYR A 515 15.94 -36.83 -17.83
CA TYR A 515 17.26 -36.57 -18.40
C TYR A 515 17.18 -35.53 -19.54
N TRP A 516 16.57 -34.39 -19.24
CA TRP A 516 16.27 -33.32 -20.17
C TRP A 516 17.07 -32.06 -19.86
N LEU A 517 17.42 -31.34 -20.91
CA LEU A 517 18.00 -30.00 -20.83
C LEU A 517 17.12 -29.00 -21.59
N CYS A 518 16.68 -27.98 -20.88
CA CYS A 518 15.91 -26.89 -21.47
C CYS A 518 16.82 -25.69 -21.74
N ALA A 519 16.75 -25.17 -22.96
CA ALA A 519 17.47 -23.98 -23.39
C ALA A 519 16.48 -22.92 -23.84
N ALA A 520 16.45 -21.78 -23.15
CA ALA A 520 15.77 -20.58 -23.60
C ALA A 520 16.66 -19.90 -24.64
N THR A 521 16.28 -20.02 -25.91
CA THR A 521 16.88 -19.25 -27.00
C THR A 521 16.08 -17.97 -27.23
N SER A 522 16.64 -17.06 -28.03
CA SER A 522 15.96 -15.84 -28.44
C SER A 522 14.68 -16.07 -29.23
N SER A 523 14.51 -17.24 -29.86
CA SER A 523 13.35 -17.57 -30.70
C SER A 523 12.35 -18.51 -30.02
N CYS A 524 12.81 -19.47 -29.21
CA CYS A 524 11.97 -20.48 -28.60
C CYS A 524 12.63 -21.10 -27.36
N ILE A 525 11.88 -21.94 -26.62
CA ILE A 525 12.47 -22.80 -25.59
C ILE A 525 12.64 -24.18 -26.21
N LYS A 526 13.88 -24.65 -26.33
CA LYS A 526 14.20 -25.99 -26.83
C LYS A 526 14.39 -26.94 -25.67
N ILE A 527 13.73 -28.10 -25.74
CA ILE A 527 13.88 -29.18 -24.77
C ILE A 527 14.63 -30.31 -25.47
N TRP A 528 15.80 -30.66 -24.93
CA TRP A 528 16.64 -31.73 -25.44
C TRP A 528 16.56 -32.93 -24.52
N ASP A 529 16.47 -34.12 -25.10
CA ASP A 529 16.74 -35.36 -24.38
C ASP A 529 18.23 -35.68 -24.49
N LEU A 530 18.89 -35.80 -23.35
CA LEU A 530 20.34 -35.98 -23.25
C LEU A 530 20.78 -37.43 -23.53
N GLU A 531 19.86 -38.39 -23.47
CA GLU A 531 20.14 -39.79 -23.83
C GLU A 531 20.17 -39.95 -25.35
N SER A 532 19.11 -39.54 -26.04
CA SER A 532 19.02 -39.60 -27.50
C SER A 532 19.73 -38.47 -28.23
N LYS A 533 20.11 -37.39 -27.52
CA LYS A 533 20.66 -36.13 -28.07
C LYS A 533 19.73 -35.46 -29.09
N SER A 534 18.43 -35.74 -28.99
CA SER A 534 17.41 -35.23 -29.91
C SER A 534 16.56 -34.14 -29.25
N VAL A 535 15.96 -33.28 -30.07
CA VAL A 535 15.01 -32.27 -29.58
C VAL A 535 13.68 -32.98 -29.30
N VAL A 536 13.25 -32.95 -28.03
CA VAL A 536 11.96 -33.47 -27.58
C VAL A 536 10.85 -32.53 -28.01
N ASP A 537 11.05 -31.23 -27.78
CA ASP A 537 10.04 -30.22 -28.09
C ASP A 537 10.67 -28.82 -28.32
N GLU A 538 9.96 -27.98 -29.08
CA GLU A 538 10.27 -26.57 -29.30
C GLU A 538 9.06 -25.71 -28.91
N LEU A 539 9.09 -25.15 -27.70
CA LEU A 539 8.00 -24.31 -27.20
C LEU A 539 8.10 -22.90 -27.78
N ARG A 540 7.11 -22.54 -28.60
CA ARG A 540 6.96 -21.21 -29.19
C ARG A 540 5.65 -20.60 -28.72
N PRO A 541 5.65 -19.66 -27.77
CA PRO A 541 4.43 -18.96 -27.42
C PRO A 541 3.96 -18.10 -28.61
N GLU A 542 2.66 -18.09 -28.86
CA GLU A 542 2.07 -17.16 -29.81
C GLU A 542 2.05 -15.76 -29.20
N PHE A 543 2.56 -14.79 -29.97
CA PHE A 543 2.57 -13.39 -29.59
C PHE A 543 1.54 -12.64 -30.43
N SER A 544 0.41 -12.25 -29.83
CA SER A 544 -0.50 -11.28 -30.47
C SER A 544 0.22 -9.93 -30.55
N ASN A 545 0.14 -9.25 -31.71
CA ASN A 545 0.63 -7.88 -31.93
C ASN A 545 2.16 -7.65 -32.02
N VAL A 546 2.94 -8.57 -32.61
CA VAL A 546 4.28 -8.21 -33.06
C VAL A 546 4.15 -7.42 -34.37
N GLY A 547 4.24 -6.09 -34.31
CA GLY A 547 4.31 -5.26 -35.51
C GLY A 547 5.50 -5.70 -36.37
N LYS A 548 5.41 -5.56 -37.70
CA LYS A 548 6.43 -6.04 -38.67
C LYS A 548 7.87 -5.55 -38.43
N LYS A 549 8.10 -4.62 -37.47
CA LYS A 549 9.39 -4.06 -37.06
C LYS A 549 9.77 -4.30 -35.60
N SER A 550 8.91 -4.90 -34.77
CA SER A 550 9.24 -5.20 -33.36
C SER A 550 9.82 -6.61 -33.24
N ASN A 551 10.87 -6.78 -32.43
CA ASN A 551 11.37 -8.11 -32.11
C ASN A 551 10.33 -8.85 -31.24
N PRO A 552 10.09 -10.14 -31.48
CA PRO A 552 9.22 -10.92 -30.62
C PRO A 552 9.81 -11.00 -29.20
N PRO A 553 8.97 -11.11 -28.15
CA PRO A 553 9.45 -11.30 -26.80
C PRO A 553 10.33 -12.54 -26.68
N GLN A 554 11.45 -12.40 -25.99
CA GLN A 554 12.44 -13.46 -25.82
C GLN A 554 12.28 -14.12 -24.46
N ALA A 555 12.49 -15.44 -24.39
CA ALA A 555 12.62 -16.13 -23.11
C ALA A 555 13.95 -15.73 -22.47
N VAL A 556 13.90 -15.14 -21.28
CA VAL A 556 15.06 -14.61 -20.55
C VAL A 556 15.47 -15.55 -19.43
N SER A 557 14.50 -16.19 -18.78
CA SER A 557 14.73 -17.06 -17.62
C SER A 557 13.87 -18.32 -17.67
N LEU A 558 14.38 -19.41 -17.07
CA LEU A 558 13.69 -20.69 -16.97
C LEU A 558 13.88 -21.28 -15.57
N ALA A 559 12.83 -21.90 -15.03
CA ALA A 559 12.93 -22.72 -13.83
C ALA A 559 11.91 -23.86 -13.86
N TRP A 560 12.36 -25.06 -13.50
CA TRP A 560 11.47 -26.19 -13.26
C TRP A 560 10.88 -26.10 -11.85
N SER A 561 9.62 -26.49 -11.72
CA SER A 561 9.06 -26.91 -10.43
C SER A 561 9.85 -28.09 -9.86
N ALA A 562 9.87 -28.23 -8.54
CA ALA A 562 10.64 -29.27 -7.87
C ALA A 562 10.20 -30.70 -8.25
N ASP A 563 8.93 -30.90 -8.61
CA ASP A 563 8.39 -32.16 -9.10
C ASP A 563 8.74 -32.44 -10.59
N GLY A 564 9.28 -31.45 -11.30
CA GLY A 564 9.61 -31.50 -12.73
C GLY A 564 8.40 -31.63 -13.65
N GLN A 565 7.19 -31.27 -13.20
CA GLN A 565 5.97 -31.35 -14.01
C GLN A 565 5.63 -30.02 -14.70
N THR A 566 6.08 -28.92 -14.12
CA THR A 566 5.79 -27.56 -14.59
C THR A 566 7.09 -26.80 -14.87
N LEU A 567 7.21 -26.23 -16.06
CA LEU A 567 8.29 -25.32 -16.45
C LEU A 567 7.78 -23.88 -16.46
N PHE A 568 8.42 -23.03 -15.69
CA PHE A 568 8.18 -21.58 -15.67
C PHE A 568 9.20 -20.90 -16.56
N ALA A 569 8.72 -19.99 -17.42
CA ALA A 569 9.56 -19.23 -18.34
C ALA A 569 9.25 -17.74 -18.24
N GLY A 570 10.26 -16.94 -17.90
CA GLY A 570 10.16 -15.49 -17.79
C GLY A 570 10.59 -14.83 -19.09
N TYR A 571 9.81 -13.86 -19.56
CA TYR A 571 10.00 -13.23 -20.86
C TYR A 571 10.34 -11.74 -20.77
N SER A 572 10.81 -11.19 -21.88
CA SER A 572 11.08 -9.75 -22.03
C SER A 572 9.82 -8.87 -22.12
N ASP A 573 8.63 -9.46 -22.18
CA ASP A 573 7.34 -8.75 -22.16
C ASP A 573 6.72 -8.70 -20.75
N SER A 574 7.55 -8.84 -19.72
CA SER A 574 7.19 -8.87 -18.28
C SER A 574 6.31 -10.03 -17.82
N LEU A 575 5.93 -10.93 -18.73
CA LEU A 575 5.09 -12.09 -18.42
C LEU A 575 5.92 -13.31 -18.02
N ILE A 576 5.37 -14.10 -17.10
CA ILE A 576 5.81 -15.47 -16.89
C ILE A 576 4.81 -16.40 -17.57
N ARG A 577 5.30 -17.29 -18.41
CA ARG A 577 4.50 -18.33 -19.06
C ARG A 577 4.77 -19.67 -18.39
N VAL A 578 3.71 -20.42 -18.19
CA VAL A 578 3.72 -21.69 -17.48
C VAL A 578 3.41 -22.80 -18.46
N TRP A 579 4.30 -23.78 -18.53
CA TRP A 579 4.18 -24.96 -19.38
C TRP A 579 4.09 -26.19 -18.49
N SER A 580 2.99 -26.93 -18.59
CA SER A 580 2.84 -28.23 -17.93
C SER A 580 3.24 -29.33 -18.89
N VAL A 581 3.96 -30.33 -18.39
CA VAL A 581 4.25 -31.55 -19.16
C VAL A 581 2.95 -32.35 -19.27
N GLY A 582 2.33 -32.35 -20.46
CA GLY A 582 1.18 -33.19 -20.75
C GLY A 582 1.57 -34.67 -20.77
N PHE A 583 0.72 -35.53 -20.17
CA PHE A 583 0.83 -36.99 -20.27
C PHE A 583 0.12 -37.51 -21.51
#